data_AF-A0A8S3JYF5-F1
#
_entry.id   AF-A0A8S3JYF5-F1
#
_cell.length_a   1.000
_cell.length_b   1.000
_cell.length_c   1.000
_cell.angle_alpha   90.00
_cell.angle_beta   90.00
_cell.angle_gamma   90.00
#
_symmetry.space_group_name_H-M   'P 1'
#
loop_
_entity.id
_entity.type
_entity.pdbx_description
1 polymer ?
#
loop_
_entity_poly.entity_id
_entity_poly.type
_entity_poly.pdbx_seq_one_letter_code
_entity_poly.pdbx_strand_id
1 'polypeptide(L)'
;FERFFQLFEKYNGPKNGHLKLKHPGQLQEVLDIARTLLKELDDNRITKFPNSSETKGKLLQLKQVLELYGHFSGINRKIQLKYLSKGPAKKSSSEDGKNSSK
;
A
#
# COMPACT_ATOMS: atom_id res chain seq x y z
N PHE A 1 10.66 1.66 -3.27
CA PHE A 1 9.44 2.06 -2.53
C PHE A 1 8.84 3.40 -2.96
N GLU A 2 9.58 4.29 -3.62
CA GLU A 2 9.07 5.58 -4.11
C GLU A 2 7.80 5.49 -4.97
N ARG A 3 7.65 4.41 -5.73
CA ARG A 3 6.47 4.18 -6.57
C ARG A 3 5.16 4.09 -5.78
N PHE A 4 5.16 3.51 -4.58
CA PHE A 4 3.97 3.51 -3.71
C PHE A 4 3.68 4.90 -3.15
N PHE A 5 4.71 5.71 -2.90
CA PHE A 5 4.53 7.09 -2.47
C PHE A 5 3.94 7.96 -3.58
N GLN A 6 4.44 7.81 -4.81
CA GLN A 6 3.86 8.46 -5.99
C GLN A 6 2.41 8.05 -6.22
N LEU A 7 2.08 6.76 -6.05
CA LEU A 7 0.70 6.28 -6.09
C LEU A 7 -0.16 6.96 -5.01
N PHE A 8 0.38 7.11 -3.80
CA PHE A 8 -0.28 7.81 -2.70
C PHE A 8 -0.57 9.27 -3.03
N GLU A 9 0.42 10.00 -3.57
CA GLU A 9 0.27 11.40 -3.97
C GLU A 9 -0.71 11.55 -5.13
N LYS A 10 -0.62 10.68 -6.14
CA LYS A 10 -1.51 10.66 -7.32
C LYS A 10 -2.98 10.52 -6.95
N TYR A 11 -3.31 9.75 -5.90
CA TYR A 11 -4.69 9.54 -5.45
C TYR A 11 -5.06 10.31 -4.16
N ASN A 12 -4.34 11.39 -3.82
CA ASN A 12 -4.60 12.22 -2.63
C ASN A 12 -4.60 11.46 -1.27
N GLY A 13 -3.95 10.30 -1.20
CA GLY A 13 -3.79 9.52 0.02
C GLY A 13 -3.06 10.22 1.20
N PRO A 14 -2.15 11.21 1.02
CA PRO A 14 -1.45 11.83 2.16
C PRO A 14 -2.35 12.71 3.04
N LYS A 15 -3.53 13.16 2.56
CA LYS A 15 -4.41 14.03 3.36
C LYS A 15 -5.07 13.31 4.56
N ASN A 16 -5.29 12.00 4.46
CA ASN A 16 -5.95 11.18 5.51
C ASN A 16 -5.08 10.02 6.02
N GLY A 17 -3.84 9.89 5.55
CA GLY A 17 -2.93 8.78 5.88
C GLY A 17 -3.39 7.40 5.36
N HIS A 18 -4.52 7.34 4.65
CA HIS A 18 -5.12 6.13 4.12
C HIS A 18 -5.55 6.36 2.67
N LEU A 19 -5.26 5.39 1.82
CA LEU A 19 -5.66 5.39 0.42
C LEU A 19 -6.55 4.17 0.15
N LYS A 20 -7.77 4.41 -0.35
CA LYS A 20 -8.71 3.36 -0.74
C LYS A 20 -8.86 3.36 -2.26
N LEU A 21 -8.41 2.29 -2.90
CA LEU A 21 -8.50 2.09 -4.34
C LEU A 21 -9.60 1.07 -4.62
N LYS A 22 -10.53 1.44 -5.51
CA LYS A 22 -11.72 0.63 -5.85
C LYS A 22 -11.85 0.38 -7.34
N HIS A 23 -11.19 1.19 -8.18
CA HIS A 23 -11.32 1.06 -9.62
C HIS A 23 -10.34 0.01 -10.16
N PRO A 24 -10.76 -0.81 -11.13
CA PRO A 24 -9.93 -1.87 -11.70
C PRO A 24 -8.56 -1.37 -12.20
N GLY A 25 -8.51 -0.21 -12.86
CA GLY A 25 -7.24 0.40 -13.29
C GLY A 25 -6.31 0.78 -12.13
N GLN A 26 -6.86 1.21 -10.99
CA GLN A 26 -6.07 1.51 -9.80
C GLN A 26 -5.50 0.25 -9.15
N LEU A 27 -6.29 -0.82 -9.12
CA LEU A 27 -5.87 -2.12 -8.58
C LEU A 27 -4.76 -2.72 -9.45
N GLN A 28 -4.87 -2.54 -10.77
CA GLN A 28 -3.83 -2.91 -11.73
C GLN A 28 -2.55 -2.12 -11.51
N GLU A 29 -2.62 -0.80 -11.33
CA GLU A 29 -1.45 0.03 -10.99
C GLU A 29 -0.74 -0.46 -9.71
N VAL A 30 -1.49 -0.82 -8.67
CA VAL A 30 -0.92 -1.39 -7.44
C VAL A 30 -0.23 -2.73 -7.72
N LEU A 31 -0.85 -3.59 -8.51
CA LEU A 31 -0.28 -4.89 -8.87
C LEU A 31 1.03 -4.72 -9.65
N ASP A 32 1.09 -3.80 -10.61
CA ASP A 32 2.29 -3.56 -11.41
C ASP A 32 3.44 -2.96 -10.58
N ILE A 33 3.12 -2.08 -9.61
CA ILE A 33 4.10 -1.60 -8.63
C ILE A 33 4.61 -2.75 -7.77
N ALA A 34 3.72 -3.62 -7.26
CA ALA A 34 4.10 -4.76 -6.43
C ALA A 34 5.00 -5.75 -7.18
N ARG A 35 4.67 -6.08 -8.44
CA ARG A 35 5.50 -6.92 -9.33
C ARG A 35 6.89 -6.33 -9.54
N THR A 36 6.96 -5.02 -9.82
CA THR A 36 8.24 -4.37 -10.05
C THR A 36 9.13 -4.38 -8.81
N LEU A 37 8.55 -4.11 -7.63
CA LEU A 37 9.29 -4.13 -6.38
C LEU A 37 9.74 -5.54 -5.97
N LEU A 38 8.92 -6.57 -6.26
CA LEU A 38 9.34 -7.95 -6.06
C LEU A 38 10.52 -8.32 -6.96
N LYS A 39 10.48 -7.92 -8.23
CA LYS A 39 11.58 -8.12 -9.17
C LYS A 39 12.86 -7.42 -8.69
N GLU A 40 12.77 -6.15 -8.27
CA GLU A 40 13.90 -5.41 -7.71
C GLU A 40 14.44 -6.03 -6.41
N LEU A 41 13.59 -6.68 -5.60
CA LEU A 41 13.99 -7.45 -4.41
C LEU A 41 14.69 -8.77 -4.78
N ASP A 42 14.21 -9.49 -5.78
CA ASP A 42 14.87 -10.69 -6.32
C ASP A 42 16.22 -10.36 -6.96
N ASP A 43 16.32 -9.21 -7.64
CA ASP A 43 17.57 -8.65 -8.18
C ASP A 43 18.52 -8.13 -7.07
N ASN A 44 18.22 -8.35 -5.79
CA ASN A 44 18.98 -7.87 -4.62
C ASN A 44 19.24 -6.34 -4.59
N ARG A 45 18.49 -5.54 -5.35
CA ARG A 45 18.68 -4.08 -5.40
C ARG A 45 18.18 -3.39 -4.14
N ILE A 46 17.20 -3.99 -3.48
CA ILE A 46 16.53 -3.45 -2.28
C ILE A 46 16.75 -4.33 -1.04
N THR A 47 17.59 -5.37 -1.09
CA THR A 47 17.83 -6.26 0.06
C THR A 47 18.71 -5.67 1.16
N LYS A 48 19.28 -4.48 0.93
CA LYS A 48 20.04 -3.72 1.93
C LYS A 48 19.20 -3.06 3.03
N PHE A 49 17.86 -3.10 2.95
CA PHE A 49 17.02 -2.53 4.01
C PHE A 49 16.74 -3.57 5.11
N PRO A 50 16.81 -3.19 6.39
CA PRO A 50 16.62 -4.11 7.52
C PRO A 50 15.24 -4.78 7.58
N ASN A 51 14.28 -4.33 6.75
CA ASN A 51 12.90 -4.85 6.69
C ASN A 51 12.56 -5.49 5.32
N SER A 52 13.54 -5.79 4.48
CA SER A 52 13.31 -6.28 3.11
C SER A 52 12.61 -7.64 3.05
N SER A 53 12.89 -8.55 4.00
CA SER A 53 12.26 -9.89 4.06
C SER A 53 10.76 -9.83 4.40
N GLU A 54 10.40 -9.10 5.46
CA GLU A 54 8.99 -8.90 5.84
C GLU A 54 8.21 -8.19 4.72
N THR A 55 8.84 -7.19 4.10
CA THR A 55 8.23 -6.45 3.01
C THR A 55 8.04 -7.32 1.76
N LYS A 56 8.98 -8.20 1.46
CA LYS A 56 8.85 -9.19 0.38
C LYS A 56 7.63 -10.09 0.61
N GLY A 57 7.42 -10.57 1.84
CA GLY A 57 6.24 -11.38 2.20
C GLY A 57 4.93 -10.63 1.97
N LYS A 58 4.84 -9.36 2.41
CA LYS A 58 3.66 -8.51 2.18
C LYS A 58 3.39 -8.26 0.69
N LEU A 59 4.45 -8.04 -0.10
CA LEU A 59 4.34 -7.84 -1.55
C LEU A 59 3.93 -9.11 -2.29
N LEU A 60 4.45 -10.27 -1.89
CA LEU A 60 4.05 -11.56 -2.44
C LEU A 60 2.59 -11.86 -2.15
N GLN A 61 2.14 -11.62 -0.92
CA GLN A 61 0.73 -11.76 -0.55
C GLN A 61 -0.15 -10.81 -1.37
N LEU A 62 0.26 -9.55 -1.54
CA LEU A 62 -0.45 -8.57 -2.36
C LEU A 62 -0.53 -9.03 -3.82
N LYS A 63 0.59 -9.47 -4.42
CA LYS A 63 0.64 -10.05 -5.77
C LYS A 63 -0.32 -11.24 -5.88
N GLN A 64 -0.23 -12.19 -4.97
CA GLN A 64 -1.01 -13.42 -5.02
C GLN A 64 -2.51 -13.12 -4.90
N VAL A 65 -2.92 -12.24 -3.97
CA VAL A 65 -4.32 -11.82 -3.88
C VAL A 65 -4.77 -11.13 -5.17
N LEU A 66 -3.95 -10.25 -5.75
CA LEU A 66 -4.35 -9.50 -6.94
C LEU A 66 -4.31 -10.34 -8.23
N GLU A 67 -3.40 -11.31 -8.35
CA GLU A 67 -3.29 -12.20 -9.52
C GLU A 67 -4.25 -13.39 -9.46
N LEU A 68 -4.44 -14.00 -8.28
CA LEU A 68 -5.25 -15.20 -8.10
C LEU A 68 -6.76 -14.89 -8.26
N TYR A 69 -7.18 -13.64 -8.00
CA TYR A 69 -8.55 -13.19 -8.25
C TYR A 69 -8.78 -12.62 -9.67
N GLY A 70 -7.78 -12.71 -10.57
CA GLY A 70 -7.96 -12.46 -12.00
C GLY A 70 -8.38 -11.03 -12.37
N HIS A 71 -9.10 -10.90 -13.50
CA HIS A 71 -9.50 -9.64 -14.12
C HIS A 71 -10.27 -8.75 -13.15
N PHE A 72 -9.77 -7.53 -12.90
CA PHE A 72 -10.45 -6.56 -12.03
C PHE A 72 -11.84 -6.11 -12.55
N SER A 73 -12.23 -6.50 -13.76
CA SER A 73 -13.56 -6.27 -14.33
C SER A 73 -14.62 -7.10 -13.59
N GLY A 74 -15.50 -6.43 -12.84
CA GLY A 74 -16.62 -7.08 -12.14
C GLY A 74 -16.35 -7.43 -10.68
N ILE A 75 -15.19 -7.07 -10.12
CA ILE A 75 -14.89 -7.35 -8.71
C ILE A 75 -15.15 -6.12 -7.84
N ASN A 76 -15.96 -6.30 -6.79
CA ASN A 76 -16.18 -5.30 -5.73
C ASN A 76 -15.02 -5.33 -4.70
N ARG A 77 -13.77 -5.26 -5.19
CA ARG A 77 -12.55 -5.32 -4.36
C ARG A 77 -12.08 -3.92 -4.04
N LYS A 78 -11.61 -3.74 -2.81
CA LYS A 78 -10.96 -2.52 -2.34
C LYS A 78 -9.57 -2.87 -1.84
N ILE A 79 -8.56 -2.12 -2.28
CA ILE A 79 -7.27 -2.09 -1.62
C ILE A 79 -7.28 -0.91 -0.68
N GLN A 80 -6.94 -1.14 0.58
CA GLN A 80 -6.72 -0.08 1.55
C GLN A 80 -5.24 -0.06 1.90
N LEU A 81 -4.53 0.97 1.43
CA LEU A 81 -3.16 1.23 1.80
C LEU A 81 -3.12 2.22 2.96
N LYS A 82 -2.17 2.02 3.88
CA LYS A 82 -1.89 2.96 4.97
C LYS A 82 -0.51 3.56 4.76
N TYR A 83 -0.41 4.88 4.83
CA TYR A 83 0.86 5.57 4.75
C TYR A 83 1.59 5.42 6.09
N LEU A 84 2.69 4.68 6.09
CA LEU A 84 3.64 4.69 7.19
C LEU A 84 4.63 5.83 6.89
N SER A 85 4.83 6.74 7.85
CA SER A 85 5.71 7.90 7.66
C SER A 85 7.09 7.47 7.16
N LYS A 86 7.68 8.27 6.25
CA LYS A 86 9.09 8.14 5.85
C LYS A 86 9.98 8.51 7.05
N GLY A 87 10.19 7.56 7.96
CA GLY A 87 11.03 7.76 9.16
C GLY A 87 10.46 7.08 10.41
N PRO A 88 11.30 6.88 11.45
CA PRO A 88 10.90 6.19 12.68
C PRO A 88 9.65 6.83 13.25
N ALA A 89 8.66 5.99 13.51
CA ALA A 89 7.33 6.40 13.94
C ALA A 89 7.41 7.28 15.19
N LYS A 90 7.25 8.60 15.04
CA LYS A 90 6.63 9.38 16.10
C LYS A 90 5.17 8.95 16.12
N LYS A 91 4.82 8.12 17.11
CA LYS A 91 3.44 7.97 17.58
C LYS A 91 2.90 9.38 17.78
N SER A 92 2.12 9.88 16.83
CA SER A 92 1.24 11.00 17.09
C SER A 92 -0.17 10.51 16.90
N SER A 93 -0.81 10.38 18.06
CA SER A 93 -2.24 10.30 18.28
C SER A 93 -2.98 11.42 17.54
N SER A 94 -4.25 11.16 17.24
CA SER A 94 -5.41 12.07 17.18
C SER A 94 -6.34 11.65 16.04
N GLU A 95 -7.66 11.57 16.16
CA GLU A 95 -8.65 11.52 17.25
C GLU A 95 -10.00 11.55 16.50
N ASP A 96 -11.02 10.80 16.94
CA ASP A 96 -12.47 11.10 16.73
C ASP A 96 -13.26 10.02 17.48
N GLY A 97 -14.19 10.25 18.41
CA GLY A 97 -14.92 11.41 18.91
C GLY A 97 -16.10 10.89 19.77
N LYS A 98 -16.87 11.81 20.42
CA LYS A 98 -18.14 11.65 21.20
C LYS A 98 -17.97 11.53 22.72
N ASN A 99 -18.73 12.17 23.61
CA ASN A 99 -19.81 13.17 23.53
C ASN A 99 -20.18 13.57 24.99
N SER A 100 -20.47 14.86 25.23
CA SER A 100 -21.44 15.43 26.21
C SER A 100 -21.34 15.15 27.73
N SER A 101 -21.33 16.27 28.49
CA SER A 101 -22.15 16.61 29.68
C SER A 101 -22.39 15.53 30.75
N LYS A 102 -22.13 15.73 32.04
CA LYS A 102 -22.47 16.84 32.94
C LYS A 102 -21.80 16.54 34.29
#